data_AF-A0A1M5CAS1-F1
#
_entry.id   AF-A0A1M5CAS1-F1
#
_cell.length_a   1.000
_cell.length_b   1.000
_cell.length_c   1.000
_cell.angle_alpha   90.00
_cell.angle_beta   90.00
_cell.angle_gamma   90.00
#
_symmetry.space_group_name_H-M   'P 1'
#
loop_
_entity.id
_entity.type
_entity.pdbx_description
1 polymer ?
#
loop_
_entity_poly.entity_id
_entity_poly.type
_entity_poly.pdbx_seq_one_letter_code
_entity_poly.pdbx_strand_id
1 'polypeptide(L)'
;MNERCILGRKEVVMSEAIKQIVSEFEKPVIDIPSDIMIAIQSSRLDLSQNIPEPQMLVSKENLPVCTRGNFSFVIGLPGARKSFLCSGIAGAFLNENGCMGLDNPNGSGKLLWIDTEQAPGHVAKIGRRLHRIAGLTTNINSDNIIIHMLREYQPP
;
A
#
# COMPACT_ATOMS: atom_id res chain seq x y z
N MET A 1 81.78 1.63 -23.23
CA MET A 1 81.16 0.36 -22.82
C MET A 1 79.72 0.68 -22.44
N ASN A 2 78.81 0.75 -23.41
CA ASN A 2 77.89 -0.32 -23.85
C ASN A 2 77.11 -0.95 -22.69
N GLU A 3 75.81 -0.65 -22.60
CA GLU A 3 74.74 -1.65 -22.70
C GLU A 3 73.37 -0.94 -22.86
N ARG A 4 72.71 -1.19 -24.00
CA ARG A 4 71.32 -0.78 -24.25
C ARG A 4 70.42 -1.88 -23.70
N CYS A 5 69.63 -1.58 -22.68
CA CYS A 5 68.56 -2.49 -22.26
C CYS A 5 67.26 -2.08 -22.98
N ILE A 6 66.90 -2.85 -24.01
CA ILE A 6 65.66 -2.69 -24.77
C ILE A 6 64.51 -3.17 -23.88
N LEU A 7 63.74 -2.23 -23.33
CA LEU A 7 62.50 -2.55 -22.62
C LEU A 7 61.41 -2.89 -23.66
N GLY A 8 61.33 -4.17 -24.04
CA GLY A 8 60.24 -4.66 -24.86
C GLY A 8 58.91 -4.54 -24.12
N ARG A 9 57.98 -3.73 -24.63
CA ARG A 9 56.57 -3.78 -24.24
C ARG A 9 56.05 -5.18 -24.54
N LYS A 10 55.89 -6.03 -23.53
CA LYS A 10 55.06 -7.24 -23.65
C LYS A 10 53.61 -6.78 -23.67
N GLU A 11 53.02 -6.72 -24.86
CA GLU A 11 51.56 -6.78 -24.99
C GLU A 11 51.10 -8.08 -24.33
N VAL A 12 50.23 -7.97 -23.33
CA VAL A 12 49.59 -9.13 -22.70
C VAL A 12 48.55 -9.64 -23.69
N VAL A 13 48.94 -10.60 -24.52
CA VAL A 13 48.03 -11.29 -25.44
C VAL A 13 47.17 -12.24 -24.60
N MET A 14 45.92 -11.84 -24.38
CA MET A 14 44.92 -12.65 -23.69
C MET A 14 44.61 -13.90 -24.51
N SER A 15 44.74 -15.09 -23.90
CA SER A 15 44.47 -16.37 -24.57
C SER A 15 42.98 -16.50 -24.93
N GLU A 16 42.69 -17.21 -26.03
CA GLU A 16 41.31 -17.46 -26.48
C GLU A 16 40.45 -18.13 -25.40
N ALA A 17 41.05 -19.01 -24.59
CA ALA A 17 40.37 -19.63 -23.45
C ALA A 17 39.93 -18.61 -22.39
N ILE A 18 40.74 -17.58 -22.11
CA ILE A 18 40.35 -16.52 -21.17
C ILE A 18 39.28 -15.62 -21.79
N LYS A 19 39.35 -15.32 -23.09
CA LYS A 19 38.29 -14.57 -23.79
C LYS A 19 36.95 -15.32 -23.74
N GLN A 20 36.97 -16.63 -23.90
CA GLN A 20 35.78 -17.48 -23.88
C GLN A 20 35.16 -17.55 -22.48
N ILE A 21 35.97 -17.72 -21.44
CA ILE A 21 35.53 -17.65 -20.04
C ILE A 21 34.95 -16.26 -19.72
N VAL A 22 35.63 -15.18 -20.10
CA VAL A 22 35.13 -13.81 -19.88
C VAL A 22 33.79 -13.58 -20.61
N SER A 23 33.60 -14.14 -21.80
CA SER A 23 32.32 -14.05 -22.54
C SER A 23 31.18 -14.82 -21.87
N GLU A 24 31.46 -15.93 -21.19
CA GLU A 24 30.46 -16.67 -20.40
C GLU A 24 30.06 -15.93 -19.10
N PHE A 25 30.91 -15.01 -18.63
CA PHE A 25 30.65 -14.15 -17.46
C PHE A 25 30.20 -12.74 -17.83
N GLU A 26 30.03 -12.42 -19.11
CA GLU A 26 29.34 -11.19 -19.53
C GLU A 26 27.90 -11.29 -19.06
N LYS A 27 27.65 -10.67 -17.90
CA LYS A 27 26.29 -10.50 -17.37
C LYS A 27 25.43 -9.99 -18.51
N PRO A 28 24.26 -10.61 -18.75
CA PRO A 28 23.37 -10.14 -19.81
C PRO A 28 23.16 -8.64 -19.58
N VAL A 29 23.56 -7.85 -20.58
CA VAL A 29 23.26 -6.42 -20.59
C VAL A 29 21.77 -6.35 -20.84
N ILE A 30 21.01 -6.25 -19.76
CA ILE A 30 19.57 -6.02 -19.84
C ILE A 30 19.43 -4.58 -20.33
N ASP A 31 19.09 -4.41 -21.60
CA ASP A 31 18.71 -3.12 -22.16
C ASP A 31 17.34 -2.74 -21.59
N ILE A 32 17.34 -1.91 -20.54
CA ILE A 32 16.10 -1.43 -19.92
C ILE A 32 15.64 -0.21 -20.72
N PRO A 33 14.42 -0.24 -21.28
CA PRO A 33 13.84 0.91 -21.97
C PRO A 33 13.96 2.20 -21.16
N SER A 34 14.28 3.32 -21.84
CA SER A 34 14.58 4.59 -21.17
C SER A 34 13.43 5.11 -20.32
N ASP A 35 12.18 4.86 -20.73
CA ASP A 35 10.98 5.22 -19.97
C ASP A 35 10.89 4.43 -18.66
N ILE A 36 11.20 3.13 -18.69
CA ILE A 36 11.27 2.28 -17.49
C ILE A 36 12.41 2.75 -16.57
N MET A 37 13.57 3.09 -17.13
CA MET A 37 14.69 3.65 -16.34
C MET A 37 14.32 4.96 -15.65
N ILE A 38 13.62 5.86 -16.36
CA ILE A 38 13.10 7.10 -15.78
C ILE A 38 12.11 6.79 -14.65
N ALA A 39 11.18 5.85 -14.86
CA ALA A 39 10.23 5.44 -13.83
C ALA A 39 10.94 4.92 -12.56
N ILE A 40 11.92 4.03 -12.72
CA ILE A 40 12.73 3.48 -11.61
C ILE A 40 13.50 4.58 -10.86
N GLN A 41 14.05 5.55 -11.58
CA GLN A 41 14.78 6.65 -10.97
C GLN A 41 13.82 7.59 -10.22
N SER A 42 12.68 7.92 -10.83
CA SER A 42 11.67 8.80 -10.24
C SER A 42 10.94 8.18 -9.05
N SER A 43 10.92 6.86 -8.92
CA SER A 43 10.33 6.16 -7.78
C SER A 43 11.22 6.13 -6.53
N ARG A 44 12.46 6.64 -6.61
CA ARG A 44 13.39 6.64 -5.46
C ARG A 44 13.01 7.75 -4.48
N LEU A 45 13.03 7.40 -3.20
CA LEU A 45 12.85 8.37 -2.12
C LEU A 45 13.99 9.40 -2.14
N ASP A 46 13.62 10.68 -2.23
CA ASP A 46 14.56 11.79 -2.12
C ASP A 46 14.39 12.45 -0.74
N LEU A 47 15.27 12.09 0.19
CA LEU A 47 15.25 12.59 1.57
C LEU A 47 15.61 14.08 1.69
N SER A 48 16.05 14.72 0.61
CA SER A 48 16.27 16.17 0.59
C SER A 48 14.97 16.97 0.47
N GLN A 49 13.88 16.32 0.07
CA GLN A 49 12.57 16.94 -0.05
C GLN A 49 11.85 17.03 1.30
N ASN A 50 10.95 18.00 1.41
CA ASN A 50 10.03 18.07 2.53
C ASN A 50 8.92 17.01 2.35
N ILE A 51 9.00 15.94 3.14
CA ILE A 51 8.06 14.82 3.11
C ILE A 51 7.22 14.89 4.41
N PRO A 52 6.00 15.45 4.37
CA PRO A 52 5.18 15.59 5.57
C PRO A 52 4.63 14.24 6.04
N GLU A 53 4.39 14.13 7.35
CA GLU A 53 3.67 13.00 7.93
C GLU A 53 2.25 12.89 7.34
N PRO A 54 1.74 11.68 7.09
CA PRO A 54 0.43 11.50 6.50
C PRO A 54 -0.67 11.89 7.50
N GLN A 55 -1.73 12.53 7.00
CA GLN A 55 -2.87 12.94 7.82
C GLN A 55 -3.54 11.73 8.51
N MET A 56 -3.69 11.78 9.83
CA MET A 56 -4.43 10.77 10.60
C MET A 56 -5.93 10.87 10.33
N LEU A 57 -6.56 9.81 9.85
CA LEU A 57 -8.02 9.75 9.67
C LEU A 57 -8.71 9.14 10.89
N VAL A 58 -8.05 8.16 11.52
CA VAL A 58 -8.49 7.54 12.77
C VAL A 58 -7.26 7.35 13.65
N SER A 59 -7.36 7.68 14.92
CA SER A 59 -6.26 7.53 15.88
C SER A 59 -6.72 6.93 17.21
N LYS A 60 -5.76 6.53 18.04
CA LYS A 60 -5.97 6.19 19.45
C LYS A 60 -4.97 7.00 20.27
N GLU A 61 -5.43 8.01 21.03
CA GLU A 61 -4.53 8.81 21.89
C GLU A 61 -3.34 9.40 21.08
N ASN A 62 -3.64 9.94 19.89
CA ASN A 62 -2.68 10.46 18.91
C ASN A 62 -1.82 9.41 18.18
N LEU A 63 -1.99 8.12 18.44
CA LEU A 63 -1.36 7.07 17.63
C LEU A 63 -2.17 6.83 16.35
N PRO A 64 -1.58 6.95 15.15
CA PRO A 64 -2.29 6.69 13.90
C PRO A 64 -2.78 5.25 13.81
N VAL A 65 -4.07 5.07 13.53
CA VAL A 65 -4.68 3.77 13.20
C VAL A 65 -4.93 3.67 11.69
N CYS A 66 -5.46 4.74 11.09
CA CYS A 66 -5.62 4.88 9.65
C CYS A 66 -5.12 6.26 9.22
N THR A 67 -4.37 6.32 8.12
CA THR A 67 -3.84 7.57 7.57
C THR A 67 -4.23 7.74 6.11
N ARG A 68 -4.31 8.99 5.66
CA ARG A 68 -4.72 9.33 4.30
C ARG A 68 -3.72 8.78 3.27
N GLY A 69 -4.24 8.14 2.22
CA GLY A 69 -3.44 7.61 1.11
C GLY A 69 -2.80 6.24 1.36
N ASN A 70 -3.06 5.62 2.52
CA ASN A 70 -2.48 4.33 2.87
C ASN A 70 -3.50 3.19 2.87
N PHE A 71 -2.97 1.97 2.74
CA PHE A 71 -3.72 0.73 2.91
C PHE A 71 -3.45 0.12 4.28
N SER A 72 -4.44 -0.53 4.85
CA SER A 72 -4.31 -1.25 6.12
C SER A 72 -5.04 -2.59 6.04
N PHE A 73 -4.49 -3.59 6.70
CA PHE A 73 -5.02 -4.95 6.70
C PHE A 73 -5.39 -5.37 8.11
N VAL A 74 -6.59 -5.94 8.28
CA VAL A 74 -7.04 -6.55 9.54
C VAL A 74 -7.03 -8.05 9.36
N ILE A 75 -6.09 -8.74 10.02
CA ILE A 75 -5.89 -10.17 9.92
C ILE A 75 -6.36 -10.85 11.20
N GLY A 76 -6.96 -12.03 11.06
CA GLY A 76 -7.41 -12.83 12.19
C GLY A 76 -8.18 -14.07 11.76
N LEU A 77 -8.26 -15.04 12.66
CA LEU A 77 -8.96 -16.31 12.43
C LEU A 77 -10.45 -16.11 12.07
N PRO A 78 -11.11 -17.13 11.49
CA PRO A 78 -12.57 -17.17 11.39
C PRO A 78 -13.20 -16.93 12.78
N GLY A 79 -14.25 -16.11 12.83
CA GLY A 79 -14.89 -15.76 14.11
C GLY A 79 -14.15 -14.72 14.96
N ALA A 80 -12.95 -14.26 14.58
CA ALA A 80 -12.18 -13.24 15.32
C ALA A 80 -12.80 -11.83 15.30
N ARG A 81 -14.04 -11.68 14.82
CA ARG A 81 -14.79 -10.41 14.80
C ARG A 81 -14.12 -9.28 13.99
N LYS A 82 -13.39 -9.63 12.92
CA LYS A 82 -12.76 -8.66 11.99
C LYS A 82 -13.75 -7.60 11.48
N SER A 83 -14.90 -8.01 10.97
CA SER A 83 -15.92 -7.07 10.46
C SER A 83 -16.49 -6.15 11.55
N PHE A 84 -16.52 -6.60 12.80
CA PHE A 84 -16.89 -5.74 13.93
C PHE A 84 -15.82 -4.67 14.18
N LEU A 85 -14.54 -5.05 14.22
CA LEU A 85 -13.43 -4.11 14.33
C LEU A 85 -13.41 -3.11 13.17
N CYS A 86 -13.51 -3.58 11.93
CA CYS A 86 -13.59 -2.71 10.74
C CYS A 86 -14.77 -1.73 10.83
N SER A 87 -15.93 -2.17 11.34
CA SER A 87 -17.07 -1.26 11.55
C SER A 87 -16.84 -0.23 12.66
N GLY A 88 -16.01 -0.54 13.66
CA GLY A 88 -15.60 0.40 14.70
C GLY A 88 -14.66 1.47 14.17
N ILE A 89 -13.64 1.07 13.40
CA ILE A 89 -12.71 1.99 12.72
C ILE A 89 -13.46 2.89 11.74
N ALA A 90 -14.29 2.30 10.87
CA ALA A 90 -15.09 3.06 9.91
C ALA A 90 -16.12 3.97 10.61
N GLY A 91 -16.71 3.51 11.71
CA GLY A 91 -17.59 4.32 12.54
C GLY A 91 -16.88 5.50 13.19
N ALA A 92 -15.65 5.32 13.68
CA ALA A 92 -14.83 6.40 14.22
C ALA A 92 -14.54 7.45 13.15
N PHE A 93 -14.17 7.03 11.93
CA PHE A 93 -13.98 7.94 10.80
C PHE A 93 -15.25 8.75 10.45
N LEU A 94 -16.43 8.16 10.63
CA LEU A 94 -17.71 8.83 10.32
C LEU A 94 -18.23 9.76 11.43
N ASN A 95 -17.71 9.64 12.66
CA ASN A 95 -18.18 10.43 13.81
C ASN A 95 -17.08 11.39 14.28
N GLU A 96 -17.39 12.68 14.37
CA GLU A 96 -16.44 13.71 14.87
C GLU A 96 -15.99 13.43 16.30
N ASN A 97 -16.84 12.79 17.11
CA ASN A 97 -16.51 12.40 18.49
C ASN A 97 -15.83 11.03 18.57
N GLY A 98 -15.51 10.40 17.44
CA GLY A 98 -14.90 9.07 17.40
C GLY A 98 -15.86 7.91 17.75
N CYS A 99 -15.30 6.71 17.89
CA CYS A 99 -16.06 5.50 18.24
C CYS A 99 -15.15 4.46 18.91
N MET A 100 -15.65 3.75 19.92
CA MET A 100 -14.91 2.67 20.61
C MET A 100 -13.53 3.10 21.16
N GLY A 101 -13.41 4.36 21.59
CA GLY A 101 -12.16 4.93 22.07
C GLY A 101 -11.14 5.23 20.97
N LEU A 102 -11.55 5.16 19.70
CA LEU A 102 -10.82 5.68 18.54
C LEU A 102 -11.32 7.09 18.22
N ASP A 103 -10.39 7.98 17.92
CA ASP A 103 -10.61 9.39 17.68
C ASP A 103 -10.62 9.71 16.19
N ASN A 104 -11.29 10.81 15.82
CA ASN A 104 -11.27 11.38 14.48
C ASN A 104 -10.68 12.81 14.52
N PRO A 105 -9.36 12.95 14.42
CA PRO A 105 -8.71 14.25 14.60
C PRO A 105 -8.88 15.20 13.40
N ASN A 106 -9.37 14.72 12.24
CA ASN A 106 -9.34 15.47 10.97
C ASN A 106 -10.71 15.55 10.26
N GLY A 107 -11.80 15.28 10.97
CA GLY A 107 -13.16 15.41 10.46
C GLY A 107 -13.65 14.19 9.66
N SER A 108 -14.96 14.15 9.43
CA SER A 108 -15.61 13.02 8.77
C SER A 108 -15.57 13.12 7.24
N GLY A 109 -15.86 12.00 6.57
CA GLY A 109 -15.92 11.92 5.12
C GLY A 109 -16.90 10.88 4.62
N LYS A 110 -16.75 10.48 3.36
CA LYS A 110 -17.59 9.43 2.75
C LYS A 110 -16.96 8.06 2.97
N LEU A 111 -17.80 7.08 3.31
CA LEU A 111 -17.43 5.69 3.48
C LEU A 111 -17.96 4.85 2.31
N LEU A 112 -17.06 4.07 1.70
CA LEU A 112 -17.41 2.96 0.83
C LEU A 112 -17.12 1.65 1.56
N TRP A 113 -18.14 0.82 1.76
CA TRP A 113 -18.02 -0.51 2.32
C TRP A 113 -18.32 -1.56 1.25
N ILE A 114 -17.39 -2.47 1.02
CA ILE A 114 -17.57 -3.59 0.10
C ILE A 114 -17.51 -4.89 0.91
N ASP A 115 -18.59 -5.66 0.90
CA ASP A 115 -18.66 -6.96 1.56
C ASP A 115 -18.84 -8.06 0.52
N THR A 116 -17.85 -8.95 0.40
CA THR A 116 -17.84 -10.07 -0.56
C THR A 116 -18.23 -11.41 0.07
N GLU A 117 -18.44 -11.48 1.38
CA GLU A 117 -18.54 -12.76 2.11
C GLU A 117 -19.89 -12.97 2.81
N GLN A 118 -20.48 -11.90 3.34
CA GLN A 118 -21.62 -11.99 4.24
C GLN A 118 -22.95 -11.96 3.50
N ALA A 119 -23.97 -12.65 4.05
CA ALA A 119 -25.33 -12.58 3.52
C ALA A 119 -25.96 -11.19 3.77
N PRO A 120 -26.95 -10.75 2.97
CA PRO A 120 -27.51 -9.40 3.05
C PRO A 120 -27.98 -8.98 4.46
N GLY A 121 -28.59 -9.88 5.21
CA GLY A 121 -29.03 -9.60 6.58
C GLY A 121 -27.89 -9.26 7.56
N HIS A 122 -26.70 -9.84 7.37
CA HIS A 122 -25.51 -9.52 8.16
C HIS A 122 -24.91 -8.18 7.76
N VAL A 123 -24.83 -7.91 6.46
CA VAL A 123 -24.33 -6.62 5.95
C VAL A 123 -25.27 -5.47 6.36
N ALA A 124 -26.59 -5.67 6.32
CA ALA A 124 -27.56 -4.69 6.82
C ALA A 124 -27.35 -4.36 8.30
N LYS A 125 -26.92 -5.31 9.14
CA LYS A 125 -26.57 -5.01 10.55
C LYS A 125 -25.34 -4.11 10.66
N ILE A 126 -24.35 -4.28 9.78
CA ILE A 126 -23.19 -3.37 9.70
C ILE A 126 -23.64 -1.98 9.24
N GLY A 127 -24.42 -1.89 8.17
CA GLY A 127 -24.91 -0.61 7.66
C GLY A 127 -25.70 0.18 8.69
N ARG A 128 -26.64 -0.46 9.39
CA ARG A 128 -27.40 0.18 10.48
C ARG A 128 -26.52 0.62 11.65
N ARG A 129 -25.45 -0.13 11.95
CA ARG A 129 -24.48 0.25 12.99
C ARG A 129 -23.73 1.51 12.58
N LEU A 130 -23.21 1.56 11.35
CA LEU A 130 -22.49 2.72 10.83
C LEU A 130 -23.39 3.97 10.81
N HIS A 131 -24.64 3.84 10.34
CA HIS A 131 -25.61 4.94 10.37
C HIS A 131 -25.85 5.43 11.81
N ARG A 132 -26.04 4.52 12.77
CA ARG A 132 -26.22 4.89 14.19
C ARG A 132 -25.02 5.65 14.75
N ILE A 133 -23.80 5.19 14.45
CA ILE A 133 -22.56 5.85 14.92
C ILE A 133 -22.43 7.25 14.30
N ALA A 134 -22.80 7.40 13.03
CA ALA A 134 -22.76 8.67 12.30
C ALA A 134 -23.96 9.60 12.60
N GLY A 135 -24.88 9.23 13.50
CA GLY A 135 -26.09 10.02 13.78
C GLY A 135 -27.13 10.06 12.65
N LEU A 136 -27.09 9.10 11.72
CA LEU A 136 -27.97 8.99 10.56
C LEU A 136 -29.15 8.04 10.83
N THR A 137 -30.22 8.19 10.05
CA THR A 137 -31.37 7.28 10.07
C THR A 137 -30.95 5.86 9.63
N THR A 138 -31.48 4.83 10.29
CA THR A 138 -31.03 3.43 10.07
C THR A 138 -31.89 2.64 9.09
N ASN A 139 -32.91 3.28 8.52
CA ASN A 139 -33.88 2.69 7.59
C ASN A 139 -33.88 3.39 6.22
N ILE A 140 -32.96 4.32 5.97
CA ILE A 140 -32.81 5.07 4.72
C ILE A 140 -31.32 5.07 4.38
N ASN A 141 -30.98 4.91 3.10
CA ASN A 141 -29.60 4.97 2.64
C ASN A 141 -29.07 6.40 2.69
N SER A 142 -27.78 6.56 2.93
CA SER A 142 -27.08 7.84 2.92
C SER A 142 -26.08 7.92 1.76
N ASP A 143 -25.99 9.09 1.12
CA ASP A 143 -24.95 9.37 0.10
C ASP A 143 -23.52 9.45 0.67
N ASN A 144 -23.39 9.47 2.01
CA ASN A 144 -22.11 9.45 2.71
C ASN A 144 -21.68 8.04 3.14
N ILE A 145 -22.58 7.06 3.11
CA ILE A 145 -22.29 5.67 3.48
C ILE A 145 -22.83 4.75 2.39
N ILE A 146 -21.95 4.38 1.45
CA ILE A 146 -22.26 3.50 0.33
C ILE A 146 -21.83 2.08 0.69
N ILE A 147 -22.75 1.11 0.57
CA ILE A 147 -22.50 -0.29 0.93
C ILE A 147 -22.83 -1.19 -0.26
N HIS A 148 -21.83 -1.92 -0.74
CA HIS A 148 -22.00 -2.95 -1.75
C HIS A 148 -21.92 -4.35 -1.13
N MET A 149 -22.94 -5.17 -1.43
CA MET A 149 -23.01 -6.57 -1.06
C MET A 149 -22.70 -7.39 -2.30
N LEU A 150 -21.51 -7.97 -2.36
CA LEU A 150 -20.97 -8.60 -3.55
C LEU A 150 -20.91 -10.13 -3.47
N ARG A 151 -21.33 -10.74 -2.35
CA ARG A 151 -21.32 -12.20 -2.15
C ARG A 151 -22.00 -12.99 -3.29
N GLU A 152 -23.06 -12.44 -3.88
CA GLU A 152 -23.86 -13.09 -4.92
C GLU A 152 -23.19 -13.04 -6.31
N TYR A 153 -22.17 -12.19 -6.49
CA TYR A 153 -21.47 -12.05 -7.76
C TYR A 153 -20.29 -13.01 -7.80
N GLN A 154 -20.24 -13.87 -8.81
CA GLN A 154 -19.08 -14.68 -9.13
C GLN A 154 -18.37 -14.08 -10.35
N PRO A 155 -17.03 -14.04 -10.36
CA PRO A 155 -16.32 -13.74 -11.60
C PRO A 155 -16.70 -14.80 -12.66
N PRO A 156 -16.84 -14.39 -13.93
CA PRO A 156 -17.15 -15.31 -15.02
C PRO A 156 -16.10 -16.40 -15.21
#